data_AF-A0A261C221-F1
#
_entry.id   AF-A0A261C221-F1
#
_cell.length_a   1.000
_cell.length_b   1.000
_cell.length_c   1.000
_cell.angle_alpha   90.00
_cell.angle_beta   90.00
_cell.angle_gamma   90.00
#
_symmetry.space_group_name_H-M   'P 1'
#
loop_
_entity.id
_entity.type
_entity.pdbx_description
1 polymer ?
#
loop_
_entity_poly.entity_id
_entity_poly.type
_entity_poly.pdbx_seq_one_letter_code
_entity_poly.pdbx_strand_id
1 'polypeptide(L)' 'MYQNYVLSKLNVGGTIFQTKESTLARFGGVLNYLVEFETIPPTDEDGNIFIDRSPKHFESILNYLRD' A
#
# COMPACT_ATOMS: atom_id res chain seq x y z
N MET A 1 5.67 -24.87 -0.35
CA MET A 1 5.14 -24.18 -1.55
C MET A 1 5.16 -22.69 -1.22
N TYR A 2 6.03 -21.90 -1.84
CA TYR A 2 6.03 -20.45 -1.62
C TYR A 2 4.78 -19.88 -2.30
N GLN A 3 3.91 -19.20 -1.55
CA GLN A 3 2.87 -18.41 -2.18
C GLN A 3 3.55 -17.28 -2.96
N ASN A 4 3.26 -17.16 -4.25
CA ASN A 4 3.60 -15.96 -5.01
C ASN A 4 2.81 -14.81 -4.40
N TYR A 5 3.49 -13.86 -3.78
CA TYR A 5 2.89 -12.65 -3.26
C TYR A 5 3.23 -11.48 -4.18
N VAL A 6 2.24 -10.63 -4.47
CA VAL A 6 2.44 -9.39 -5.19
C VAL A 6 2.89 -8.32 -4.20
N LEU A 7 3.98 -7.63 -4.55
CA LEU A 7 4.53 -6.53 -3.76
C LEU A 7 4.19 -5.22 -4.45
N SER A 8 3.80 -4.23 -3.65
CA SER A 8 3.49 -2.89 -4.12
C SER A 8 4.30 -1.86 -3.34
N LYS A 9 4.81 -0.87 -4.06
CA LYS A 9 5.46 0.31 -3.49
C LYS A 9 4.46 1.43 -3.33
N LEU A 10 4.50 2.09 -2.19
CA LEU A 10 3.60 3.17 -1.81
C LEU A 10 4.44 4.42 -1.55
N ASN A 11 4.18 5.50 -2.27
CA ASN A 11 4.72 6.82 -1.97
C ASN A 11 3.72 7.57 -1.07
N VAL A 12 4.04 7.68 0.22
CA VAL A 12 3.20 8.36 1.22
C VAL A 12 3.83 9.71 1.55
N GLY A 13 3.31 10.78 0.93
CA GLY A 13 3.81 12.14 1.14
C GLY A 13 5.32 12.30 0.89
N GLY A 14 5.88 11.55 -0.06
CA GLY A 14 7.30 11.55 -0.42
C GLY A 14 8.14 10.44 0.23
N THR A 15 7.59 9.64 1.15
CA THR A 15 8.30 8.50 1.75
C THR A 15 7.84 7.19 1.13
N ILE A 16 8.80 6.38 0.66
CA ILE A 16 8.52 5.10 0.03
C ILE A 16 8.39 4.00 1.09
N PHE A 17 7.26 3.29 1.05
CA PHE A 17 7.02 2.05 1.78
C PHE A 17 6.82 0.91 0.78
N GLN A 18 7.09 -0.32 1.22
CA GLN A 18 6.82 -1.53 0.45
C GLN A 18 6.09 -2.55 1.32
N THR A 19 5.07 -3.18 0.74
CA THR A 19 4.28 -4.20 1.41
C THR A 19 3.67 -5.17 0.41
N LYS A 20 3.00 -6.21 0.91
CA LYS A 20 2.19 -7.12 0.08
C LYS A 20 0.82 -6.51 -0.17
N GLU A 21 0.24 -6.76 -1.34
CA GLU A 21 -1.14 -6.36 -1.62
C GLU A 21 -2.12 -6.98 -0.60
N SER A 22 -1.88 -8.24 -0.21
CA SER A 22 -2.67 -8.90 0.82
C SER A 22 -2.62 -8.24 2.20
N THR A 23 -1.54 -7.49 2.51
CA THR A 23 -1.48 -6.67 3.74
C THR A 23 -2.43 -5.48 3.65
N LEU A 24 -2.50 -4.82 2.48
CA LEU A 24 -3.38 -3.67 2.26
C LEU A 24 -4.86 -4.06 2.21
N ALA A 25 -5.15 -5.27 1.72
CA ALA A 25 -6.50 -5.82 1.64
C ALA A 25 -7.00 -6.50 2.92
N ARG A 26 -6.18 -6.58 3.98
CA ARG A 26 -6.47 -7.42 5.15
C ARG A 26 -7.74 -7.02 5.91
N PHE A 27 -7.87 -5.73 6.18
CA PHE A 27 -9.05 -5.16 6.82
C PHE A 27 -9.62 -4.18 5.79
N GLY A 28 -10.80 -4.47 5.25
CA GLY A 28 -11.43 -3.62 4.23
C GLY A 28 -11.41 -2.14 4.62
N GLY A 29 -11.40 -1.25 3.63
CA GLY A 29 -11.28 0.19 3.85
C GLY A 29 -10.48 0.88 2.76
N VAL A 30 -10.06 2.12 3.01
CA VAL A 30 -9.44 3.00 2.00
C VAL A 30 -8.19 2.38 1.36
N LEU A 31 -7.35 1.68 2.15
CA LEU A 31 -6.13 1.07 1.66
C LEU A 31 -6.37 -0.19 0.80
N ASN A 32 -7.49 -0.87 0.98
CA ASN A 32 -7.86 -2.02 0.17
C ASN A 32 -8.12 -1.60 -1.29
N TYR A 33 -8.78 -0.45 -1.50
CA TYR A 33 -9.04 0.09 -2.84
C TYR A 33 -7.77 0.39 -3.65
N LEU A 34 -6.60 0.53 -3.00
CA LEU A 34 -5.34 0.75 -3.72
C LEU A 34 -4.85 -0.48 -4.49
N VAL A 35 -5.38 -1.66 -4.17
CA VAL A 35 -4.94 -2.95 -4.72
C VAL A 35 -6.10 -3.77 -5.30
N GLU A 36 -7.29 -3.18 -5.41
CA GLU A 36 -8.44 -3.81 -6.06
C GLU A 36 -8.39 -3.59 -7.58
N PHE A 37 -8.67 -4.65 -8.34
CA PHE A 37 -8.51 -4.69 -9.81
C PHE A 37 -9.40 -3.70 -10.59
N GLU A 38 -10.42 -3.12 -9.95
CA GLU A 38 -11.39 -2.24 -10.61
C GLU A 38 -10.95 -0.77 -10.66
N THR A 39 -9.92 -0.39 -9.88
CA THR A 39 -9.46 1.00 -9.79
C THR A 39 -7.96 1.10 -10.02
N ILE A 40 -7.55 1.93 -10.98
CA ILE A 40 -6.14 2.30 -11.15
C ILE A 40 -5.81 3.36 -10.09
N PRO A 41 -4.96 3.06 -9.09
CA PRO A 41 -4.60 4.04 -8.09
C PRO A 41 -3.75 5.16 -8.70
N PRO A 42 -3.79 6.39 -8.14
CA PRO A 42 -2.86 7.43 -8.55
C PRO A 42 -1.42 6.97 -8.29
N THR A 43 -0.50 7.31 -9.20
CA THR A 43 0.92 6.99 -9.07
C THR A 43 1.79 8.24 -9.14
N ASP A 44 2.98 8.16 -8.54
CA ASP A 44 4.03 9.16 -8.72
C ASP A 44 4.75 8.99 -10.08
N GLU A 45 5.78 9.81 -10.30
CA GLU A 45 6.61 9.80 -11.52
C GLU A 45 7.40 8.49 -11.74
N ASP A 46 7.59 7.70 -10.67
CA ASP A 46 8.26 6.40 -10.70
C ASP A 46 7.26 5.22 -10.80
N GLY A 47 5.96 5.50 -10.88
CA GLY A 47 4.90 4.49 -10.93
C GLY A 47 4.55 3.86 -9.58
N ASN A 48 5.00 4.42 -8.46
CA ASN A 48 4.60 3.95 -7.12
C ASN A 48 3.21 4.50 -6.79
N ILE A 49 2.39 3.72 -6.08
CA ILE A 49 1.06 4.16 -5.65
C ILE A 49 1.20 5.38 -4.73
N PHE A 50 0.61 6.51 -5.12
CA PHE A 50 0.74 7.77 -4.39
C PHE A 50 -0.39 7.94 -3.37
N ILE A 51 -0.02 8.27 -2.13
CA ILE A 51 -0.93 8.58 -1.04
C ILE A 51 -0.61 9.98 -0.53
N ASP A 52 -1.55 10.91 -0.72
CA ASP A 52 -1.45 12.30 -0.29
C ASP A 52 -1.68 12.45 1.24
N ARG A 53 -0.77 11.88 2.04
CA ARG A 53 -0.78 11.93 3.51
C ARG A 53 0.63 12.01 4.07
N SER A 54 0.75 12.54 5.29
CA SER A 54 2.02 12.52 6.02
C SER A 54 2.45 11.08 6.35
N PRO A 55 3.73 10.72 6.14
CA PRO A 55 4.23 9.38 6.44
C PRO A 55 4.38 9.10 7.94
N LYS A 56 4.25 10.11 8.82
CA LYS A 56 4.59 10.06 10.25
C LYS A 56 4.02 8.85 11.00
N HIS A 57 2.81 8.41 10.65
CA HIS A 57 2.13 7.29 11.33
C HIS A 57 1.94 6.07 10.41
N PHE A 58 2.40 6.14 9.16
CA PHE A 58 2.10 5.12 8.18
C PHE A 58 2.81 3.78 8.48
N GLU A 59 4.00 3.83 9.08
CA GLU A 59 4.69 2.62 9.54
C GLU A 59 3.86 1.85 10.58
N SER A 60 3.31 2.55 11.59
CA SER A 60 2.46 1.93 12.62
C SER A 60 1.19 1.34 12.03
N ILE A 61 0.59 2.01 11.03
CA ILE A 61 -0.57 1.50 10.29
C ILE A 61 -0.18 0.22 9.54
N LEU A 62 0.92 0.22 8.79
CA LEU A 62 1.37 -0.97 8.07
C LEU A 62 1.69 -2.13 9.01
N ASN A 63 2.31 -1.87 10.16
CA ASN A 63 2.59 -2.91 11.16
C ASN A 63 1.28 -3.48 11.73
N TYR A 64 0.30 -2.64 12.05
CA TYR A 64 -1.03 -3.10 12.45
C TYR A 64 -1.72 -3.97 11.39
N LEU A 65 -1.53 -3.68 10.10
CA LEU A 65 -2.05 -4.53 9.02
C LEU A 65 -1.26 -5.83 8.84
N ARG A 66 0.01 -5.90 9.25
CA ARG A 66 0.86 -7.10 9.12
C ARG A 66 0.56 -8.14 10.20
N ASP A 67 0.14 -7.71 11.39
CA ASP A 67 -0.05 -8.56 12.58
C ASP A 67 -1.46 -9.10 12.72
#